data_AF-A0A965ND67-F1
#
_entry.id   AF-A0A965ND67-F1
#
_cell.length_a   1.000
_cell.length_b   1.000
_cell.length_c   1.000
_cell.angle_alpha   90.00
_cell.angle_beta   90.00
_cell.angle_gamma   90.00
#
_symmetry.space_group_name_H-M   'P 1'
#
loop_
_entity.id
_entity.type
_entity.pdbx_description
1 polymer ?
#
loop_
_entity_poly.entity_id
_entity_poly.type
_entity_poly.pdbx_seq_one_letter_code
_entity_poly.pdbx_strand_id
1 'polypeptide(L)'
;MEGEFTKKVLKASQRYELASEAVIKHKISARRVADIFGICRNKISSNKLFGDKDAERVIKDFALTYPNYGYRMITAKLRLEGVNFNHKKVYRIYKKLGLNFKANSKSRKLPARKRILEIANNSNQIWSLDFMSGAINNRRFRTLNVIDERAR
;
A
#
# COMPACT_ATOMS: atom_id res chain seq x y z
N MET A 1 38.58 -38.54 -37.14
CA MET A 1 38.48 -38.78 -35.68
C MET A 1 37.53 -37.72 -35.13
N GLU A 2 36.28 -38.12 -34.95
CA GLU A 2 35.19 -37.26 -34.52
C GLU A 2 35.44 -36.83 -33.07
N GLY A 3 35.56 -35.53 -32.83
CA GLY A 3 35.68 -34.98 -31.49
C GLY A 3 34.34 -35.11 -30.78
N GLU A 4 34.29 -35.93 -29.73
CA GLU A 4 33.15 -35.99 -28.81
C GLU A 4 32.96 -34.63 -28.12
N PHE A 5 32.07 -33.81 -28.68
CA PHE A 5 31.55 -32.63 -28.00
C PHE A 5 30.70 -33.11 -26.82
N THR A 6 31.32 -33.25 -25.65
CA THR A 6 30.60 -33.42 -24.39
C THR A 6 29.80 -32.14 -24.11
N LYS A 7 28.57 -32.06 -24.64
CA LYS A 7 27.65 -30.93 -24.42
C LYS A 7 27.53 -30.69 -22.91
N LYS A 8 28.02 -29.55 -22.43
CA LYS A 8 27.90 -29.14 -21.02
C LYS A 8 26.44 -29.27 -20.59
N VAL A 9 26.18 -30.24 -19.71
CA VAL A 9 24.84 -30.49 -19.18
C VAL A 9 24.51 -29.36 -18.21
N LEU A 10 23.65 -28.44 -18.64
CA LEU A 10 23.17 -27.34 -17.80
C LEU A 10 22.51 -27.89 -16.53
N LYS A 11 22.82 -27.28 -15.37
CA LYS A 11 22.15 -27.60 -14.10
C LYS A 11 20.65 -27.34 -14.25
N ALA A 12 19.83 -28.14 -13.57
CA ALA A 12 18.38 -28.02 -13.64
C ALA A 12 17.90 -26.58 -13.37
N SER A 13 18.49 -25.88 -12.39
CA SER A 13 18.18 -24.47 -12.08
C SER A 13 18.38 -23.53 -13.28
N GLN A 14 19.51 -23.67 -13.97
CA GLN A 14 19.87 -22.82 -15.11
C GLN A 14 18.91 -23.03 -16.30
N ARG A 15 18.44 -24.27 -16.51
CA ARG A 15 17.43 -24.56 -17.54
C ARG A 15 16.11 -23.85 -17.28
N TYR A 16 15.68 -23.75 -16.02
CA TYR A 16 14.45 -23.03 -15.67
C TYR A 16 14.58 -21.52 -15.84
N GLU A 17 15.75 -20.96 -15.52
CA GLU A 17 16.03 -19.53 -15.68
C GLU A 17 16.01 -19.14 -17.17
N LEU A 18 16.76 -19.86 -18.00
CA LEU A 18 16.79 -19.66 -19.45
C LEU A 18 15.41 -19.85 -20.09
N ALA A 19 14.63 -20.84 -19.65
CA ALA A 19 13.27 -21.04 -20.12
C ALA A 19 12.35 -19.86 -19.75
N SER A 20 12.47 -19.33 -18.52
CA SER A 20 11.67 -18.17 -18.11
C SER A 20 12.02 -16.92 -18.91
N GLU A 21 13.31 -16.71 -19.21
CA GLU A 21 13.78 -15.60 -20.04
C GLU A 21 13.27 -15.74 -21.49
N ALA A 22 13.33 -16.95 -22.06
CA ALA A 22 12.88 -17.22 -23.42
C ALA A 22 11.39 -16.93 -23.63
N VAL A 23 10.53 -17.24 -22.65
CA VAL A 23 9.10 -16.90 -22.69
C VAL A 23 8.90 -15.39 -22.82
N ILE A 24 9.64 -14.60 -22.04
CA ILE A 24 9.50 -13.13 -22.05
C ILE A 24 10.08 -12.53 -23.33
N LYS A 25 11.33 -12.90 -23.66
CA LYS A 25 12.08 -12.31 -24.77
C LYS A 25 11.45 -12.62 -26.13
N HIS A 26 11.01 -13.87 -26.33
CA HIS A 26 10.48 -14.31 -27.61
C HIS A 26 8.94 -14.34 -27.66
N LYS A 27 8.24 -14.00 -26.58
CA LYS A 27 6.77 -14.03 -26.47
C LYS A 27 6.16 -15.38 -26.88
N ILE A 28 6.89 -16.47 -26.63
CA ILE A 28 6.47 -17.84 -26.95
C ILE A 28 5.68 -18.41 -25.77
N SER A 29 4.69 -19.28 -26.04
CA SER A 29 3.94 -19.95 -24.99
C SER A 29 4.84 -20.79 -24.08
N ALA A 30 4.57 -20.78 -22.78
CA ALA A 30 5.33 -21.58 -21.80
C ALA A 30 5.31 -23.08 -22.12
N ARG A 31 4.29 -23.57 -22.85
CA ARG A 31 4.20 -24.96 -23.31
C ARG A 31 5.28 -25.27 -24.35
N ARG A 32 5.38 -24.45 -25.40
CA ARG A 32 6.40 -24.62 -26.45
C ARG A 32 7.82 -24.49 -25.87
N VAL A 33 8.03 -23.58 -24.91
CA VAL A 33 9.32 -23.48 -24.22
C VAL A 33 9.62 -24.71 -23.36
N ALA A 34 8.62 -25.24 -22.63
CA ALA A 34 8.77 -26.45 -21.85
C ALA A 34 9.18 -27.65 -22.72
N ASP A 35 8.58 -27.78 -23.91
CA ASP A 35 8.89 -28.83 -24.87
C ASP A 35 10.33 -28.68 -25.42
N ILE A 36 10.76 -27.46 -25.76
CA ILE A 36 12.12 -27.17 -26.27
C ILE A 36 13.19 -27.48 -25.20
N PHE A 37 12.97 -27.06 -23.96
CA PHE A 37 13.94 -27.21 -22.88
C PHE A 37 13.84 -28.57 -22.15
N GLY A 38 12.83 -29.39 -22.46
CA GLY A 38 12.59 -30.67 -21.79
C GLY A 38 12.30 -30.55 -20.30
N ILE A 39 11.53 -29.52 -19.90
CA ILE A 39 11.24 -29.23 -18.49
C ILE A 39 9.73 -29.22 -18.20
N CYS A 40 9.35 -29.46 -16.95
CA CYS A 40 7.95 -29.36 -16.54
C CYS A 40 7.44 -27.91 -16.62
N ARG A 41 6.39 -27.67 -17.43
CA ARG A 41 5.79 -26.34 -17.65
C ARG A 41 5.46 -25.58 -16.36
N ASN A 42 5.03 -26.29 -15.30
CA ASN A 42 4.58 -25.68 -14.05
C ASN A 42 5.70 -24.96 -13.29
N LYS A 43 6.97 -25.28 -13.58
CA LYS A 43 8.13 -24.62 -12.98
C LYS A 43 8.57 -23.38 -13.76
N ILE A 44 8.03 -23.14 -14.95
CA ILE A 44 8.20 -21.90 -15.71
C ILE A 44 7.25 -20.87 -15.09
N SER A 45 7.77 -20.06 -14.18
CA SER A 45 7.02 -18.96 -13.57
C SER A 45 7.60 -17.64 -14.07
N SER A 46 6.75 -16.79 -14.66
CA SER A 46 7.13 -15.41 -15.04
C SER A 46 7.66 -14.60 -13.85
N ASN A 47 7.28 -14.97 -12.62
CA ASN A 47 7.70 -14.30 -11.40
C ASN A 47 9.10 -14.70 -10.90
N LYS A 48 9.72 -15.75 -11.45
CA LYS A 48 11.00 -16.26 -10.95
C LYS A 48 12.21 -15.45 -11.40
N LEU A 49 12.00 -14.49 -12.30
CA LEU A 49 13.04 -13.63 -12.85
C LEU A 49 13.48 -12.52 -11.89
N PHE A 50 12.69 -12.24 -10.86
CA PHE A 50 13.07 -11.26 -9.84
C PHE A 50 13.76 -11.95 -8.67
N GLY A 51 15.04 -11.63 -8.47
CA GLY A 51 15.74 -12.01 -7.25
C GLY A 51 15.07 -11.40 -6.01
N ASP A 52 15.39 -11.93 -4.84
CA ASP A 52 14.80 -11.42 -3.59
C ASP A 52 15.17 -9.94 -3.33
N LYS A 53 16.35 -9.51 -3.76
CA LYS A 53 16.79 -8.10 -3.68
C LYS A 53 15.99 -7.19 -4.61
N ASP A 54 15.66 -7.66 -5.82
CA ASP A 54 14.88 -6.87 -6.78
C ASP A 54 13.45 -6.68 -6.31
N ALA A 55 12.86 -7.73 -5.72
CA ALA A 55 11.52 -7.66 -5.14
C ALA A 55 11.44 -6.66 -3.98
N GLU A 56 12.46 -6.62 -3.11
CA GLU A 56 12.53 -5.67 -2.00
C GLU A 56 12.60 -4.22 -2.49
N ARG A 57 13.43 -3.94 -3.49
CA ARG A 57 13.54 -2.62 -4.11
C ARG A 57 12.20 -2.17 -4.71
N VAL A 58 11.61 -3.00 -5.56
CA VAL A 58 10.33 -2.68 -6.22
C VAL A 58 9.23 -2.43 -5.19
N ILE A 59 9.08 -3.29 -4.18
CA ILE A 59 8.04 -3.10 -3.16
C ILE A 59 8.26 -1.82 -2.35
N LYS A 60 9.52 -1.49 -2.04
CA LYS A 60 9.88 -0.26 -1.34
C LYS A 60 9.52 0.98 -2.18
N ASP A 61 9.85 0.97 -3.47
CA ASP A 61 9.54 2.09 -4.38
C ASP A 61 8.03 2.34 -4.45
N PHE A 62 7.22 1.28 -4.63
CA PHE A 62 5.76 1.42 -4.62
C PHE A 62 5.21 1.92 -3.28
N ALA A 63 5.78 1.47 -2.15
CA ALA A 63 5.36 1.94 -0.85
C ALA A 63 5.66 3.44 -0.64
N LEU A 64 6.76 3.93 -1.20
CA LEU A 64 7.13 5.35 -1.16
C LEU A 64 6.26 6.20 -2.10
N THR A 65 5.93 5.69 -3.29
CA THR A 65 5.02 6.37 -4.22
C THR A 65 3.59 6.45 -3.67
N TYR A 66 3.14 5.41 -2.96
CA TYR A 66 1.78 5.32 -2.40
C TYR A 66 1.81 5.18 -0.87
N PRO A 67 2.13 6.25 -0.12
CA PRO A 67 2.35 6.17 1.33
C PRO A 67 1.11 5.74 2.13
N ASN A 68 -0.10 5.97 1.60
CA ASN A 68 -1.35 5.56 2.25
C ASN A 68 -1.73 4.09 1.96
N TYR A 69 -0.99 3.39 1.12
CA TYR A 69 -1.35 2.04 0.71
C TYR A 69 -0.75 0.99 1.66
N GLY A 70 -1.62 0.10 2.15
CA GLY A 70 -1.19 -1.12 2.81
C GLY A 70 -0.67 -2.16 1.81
N TYR A 71 -0.02 -3.22 2.31
CA TYR A 71 0.57 -4.28 1.49
C TYR A 71 -0.42 -4.90 0.47
N ARG A 72 -1.71 -5.00 0.80
CA ARG A 72 -2.75 -5.55 -0.11
C ARG A 72 -2.98 -4.66 -1.32
N MET A 73 -3.06 -3.34 -1.12
CA MET A 73 -3.22 -2.36 -2.21
C MET A 73 -1.95 -2.31 -3.07
N ILE A 74 -0.77 -2.34 -2.45
CA ILE A 74 0.50 -2.45 -3.17
C ILE A 74 0.52 -3.72 -4.02
N THR A 75 0.10 -4.87 -3.46
CA THR A 75 0.03 -6.13 -4.22
C THR A 75 -0.90 -6.02 -5.44
N ALA A 76 -2.06 -5.38 -5.29
CA ALA A 76 -2.98 -5.15 -6.40
C ALA A 76 -2.37 -4.23 -7.47
N LYS A 77 -1.70 -3.15 -7.04
CA LYS A 77 -1.04 -2.21 -7.95
C LYS A 77 0.13 -2.85 -8.70
N LEU A 78 0.95 -3.67 -8.03
CA LEU A 78 2.01 -4.44 -8.68
C LEU A 78 1.48 -5.35 -9.79
N ARG A 79 0.32 -6.00 -9.57
CA ARG A 79 -0.32 -6.84 -10.60
C ARG A 79 -0.79 -6.04 -11.81
N LEU A 80 -1.28 -4.82 -11.61
CA LEU A 80 -1.65 -3.92 -12.71
C LEU A 80 -0.44 -3.53 -13.56
N GLU A 81 0.72 -3.40 -12.94
CA GLU A 81 2.00 -3.09 -13.60
C GLU A 81 2.70 -4.34 -14.17
N GLY A 82 2.03 -5.50 -14.19
CA GLY A 82 2.55 -6.75 -14.73
C GLY A 82 3.50 -7.53 -13.80
N VAL A 83 3.77 -7.03 -12.59
CA VAL A 83 4.61 -7.69 -11.59
C VAL A 83 3.76 -8.53 -10.66
N ASN A 84 3.76 -9.85 -10.86
CA ASN A 84 2.82 -10.73 -10.16
C ASN A 84 3.38 -11.38 -8.88
N PHE A 85 3.87 -10.60 -7.92
CA PHE A 85 4.35 -11.18 -6.66
C PHE A 85 3.24 -11.84 -5.83
N ASN A 86 3.57 -12.95 -5.18
CA ASN A 86 2.67 -13.56 -4.20
C ASN A 86 2.43 -12.58 -3.04
N HIS A 87 1.17 -12.31 -2.71
CA HIS A 87 0.76 -11.43 -1.63
C HIS A 87 1.46 -11.77 -0.29
N LYS A 88 1.76 -13.05 -0.02
CA LYS A 88 2.53 -13.46 1.17
C LYS A 88 3.97 -12.94 1.13
N LYS A 89 4.62 -12.95 -0.04
CA LYS A 89 5.98 -12.40 -0.23
C LYS A 89 5.98 -10.89 -0.02
N VAL A 90 5.00 -10.20 -0.62
CA VAL A 90 4.82 -8.75 -0.45
C VAL A 90 4.63 -8.40 1.02
N TYR A 91 3.74 -9.11 1.74
CA TYR A 91 3.53 -8.90 3.17
C TYR A 91 4.81 -9.08 4.01
N ARG A 92 5.58 -10.15 3.75
CA ARG A 92 6.84 -10.42 4.48
C ARG A 92 7.86 -9.30 4.27
N ILE A 93 8.05 -8.87 3.03
CA ILE A 93 8.97 -7.78 2.69
C ILE A 93 8.48 -6.46 3.29
N TYR A 94 7.19 -6.15 3.15
CA TYR A 94 6.58 -4.95 3.71
C TYR A 94 6.74 -4.85 5.23
N LYS A 95 6.53 -5.99 5.93
CA LYS A 95 6.76 -6.10 7.38
C LYS A 95 8.25 -5.96 7.73
N LYS A 96 9.15 -6.59 6.98
CA LYS A 96 10.61 -6.49 7.16
C LYS A 96 11.10 -5.04 7.02
N LEU A 97 10.54 -4.30 6.07
CA LEU A 97 10.86 -2.89 5.81
C LEU A 97 10.24 -1.92 6.83
N GLY A 98 9.47 -2.41 7.80
CA GLY A 98 8.83 -1.56 8.81
C GLY A 98 7.75 -0.62 8.25
N LEU A 99 7.26 -0.88 7.05
CA LEU A 99 6.27 -0.04 6.35
C LEU A 99 4.85 -0.17 6.91
N ASN A 100 4.66 -0.96 7.96
CA ASN A 100 3.37 -1.07 8.62
C ASN A 100 2.97 0.30 9.15
N PHE A 101 1.98 0.88 8.48
CA PHE A 101 1.36 2.14 8.85
C PHE A 101 0.95 2.07 10.32
N LYS A 102 1.69 2.74 11.21
CA LYS A 102 1.11 3.14 12.48
C LYS A 102 0.10 4.19 12.07
N ALA A 103 -1.17 3.80 11.99
CA ALA A 103 -2.24 4.77 11.95
C ALA A 103 -2.00 5.66 13.17
N ASN A 104 -1.44 6.84 12.95
CA ASN A 104 -1.55 7.92 13.91
C ASN A 104 -3.06 8.07 14.02
N SER A 105 -3.65 7.43 15.04
CA SER A 105 -5.05 7.59 15.36
C SER A 105 -5.24 9.08 15.35
N LYS A 106 -6.01 9.60 14.38
CA LYS A 106 -6.35 11.02 14.34
C LYS A 106 -6.88 11.29 15.73
N SER A 107 -6.06 11.91 16.59
CA SER A 107 -6.51 12.28 17.92
C SER A 107 -7.61 13.26 17.62
N ARG A 108 -8.86 12.80 17.74
CA ARG A 108 -10.05 13.63 17.58
C ARG A 108 -10.08 14.76 18.62
N LYS A 109 -9.18 14.68 19.61
CA LYS A 109 -8.92 15.72 20.57
C LYS A 109 -7.90 16.67 19.96
N LEU A 110 -8.40 17.86 19.58
CA LEU A 110 -7.58 19.06 19.50
C LEU A 110 -6.73 19.13 20.78
N PRO A 111 -5.43 19.51 20.71
CA PRO A 111 -4.65 19.71 21.92
C PRO A 111 -5.42 20.69 22.80
N ALA A 112 -5.63 20.32 24.06
CA ALA A 112 -6.35 21.13 25.02
C ALA A 112 -5.60 22.46 25.20
N ARG A 113 -5.95 23.48 24.41
CA ARG A 113 -5.54 24.84 24.71
C ARG A 113 -6.27 25.19 25.99
N LYS A 114 -5.56 25.16 27.12
CA LYS A 114 -5.99 25.86 28.34
C LYS A 114 -6.01 27.35 28.00
N ARG A 115 -7.10 27.83 27.40
CA ARG A 115 -7.42 29.25 27.46
C ARG A 115 -7.93 29.47 28.88
N ILE A 116 -7.26 30.36 29.61
CA ILE A 116 -7.79 30.91 30.85
C ILE A 116 -9.05 31.67 30.41
N LEU A 117 -10.22 31.20 30.83
CA LEU A 117 -11.48 31.91 30.57
C LEU A 117 -11.49 33.12 31.50
N GLU A 118 -11.56 34.32 30.95
CA GLU A 118 -11.77 35.54 31.74
C GLU A 118 -13.17 35.49 32.35
N ILE A 119 -13.27 35.79 33.64
CA ILE A 119 -14.52 35.83 34.38
C ILE A 119 -15.08 37.25 34.28
N ALA A 120 -16.35 37.40 33.91
CA ALA A 120 -17.02 38.70 33.88
C ALA A 120 -17.29 39.20 35.30
N ASN A 121 -16.83 40.41 35.62
CA ASN A 121 -17.06 41.03 36.94
C ASN A 121 -18.40 41.79 36.98
N ASN A 122 -18.77 42.42 35.87
CA ASN A 122 -20.02 43.18 35.70
C ASN A 122 -20.83 42.66 34.50
N SER A 123 -22.12 42.99 34.45
CA SER A 123 -22.98 42.76 33.29
C SER A 123 -22.45 43.48 32.05
N ASN A 124 -22.77 42.96 30.86
CA ASN A 124 -22.34 43.49 29.56
C ASN A 124 -20.81 43.52 29.33
N GLN A 125 -20.04 42.67 30.02
CA GLN A 125 -18.58 42.58 29.82
C GLN A 125 -18.15 41.44 28.89
N ILE A 126 -18.71 40.25 29.07
CA ILE A 126 -18.34 39.05 28.30
C ILE A 126 -19.60 38.36 27.83
N TRP A 127 -19.74 38.21 26.51
CA TRP A 127 -20.88 37.55 25.89
C TRP A 127 -20.46 36.22 25.28
N SER A 128 -21.21 35.18 25.62
CA SER A 128 -21.09 33.85 25.05
C SER A 128 -22.06 33.73 23.87
N LEU A 129 -21.53 33.32 22.72
CA LEU A 129 -22.27 33.12 21.48
C LEU A 129 -22.23 31.64 21.12
N ASP A 130 -23.38 31.01 20.98
CA ASP A 130 -23.49 29.64 20.49
C ASP A 130 -24.48 29.52 19.33
N PHE A 131 -24.13 28.65 18.38
CA PHE A 131 -24.99 28.31 17.26
C PHE A 131 -25.54 26.91 17.49
N MET A 132 -26.87 26.78 17.57
CA MET A 132 -27.53 25.48 17.59
C MET A 132 -28.22 25.23 16.24
N SER A 133 -28.24 23.98 15.81
CA SER A 133 -28.97 23.57 14.60
C SER A 133 -30.14 22.66 14.98
N GLY A 134 -31.33 22.95 14.45
CA GLY A 134 -32.53 22.16 14.66
C GLY A 134 -33.27 21.87 13.35
N ALA A 135 -34.29 21.01 13.43
CA ALA A 135 -35.20 20.76 12.33
C ALA A 135 -36.64 20.63 12.85
N ILE A 136 -37.56 21.37 12.23
CA ILE A 136 -39.01 21.27 12.46
C ILE A 136 -39.67 21.15 11.10
N ASN A 137 -40.63 20.24 10.95
CA ASN A 137 -41.38 19.99 9.71
C ASN A 137 -40.46 19.84 8.47
N ASN A 138 -39.39 19.05 8.62
CA ASN A 138 -38.39 18.78 7.58
C ASN A 138 -37.61 20.01 7.06
N ARG A 139 -37.76 21.18 7.73
CA ARG A 139 -36.98 22.39 7.45
C ARG A 139 -35.89 22.56 8.49
N ARG A 140 -34.64 22.65 8.02
CA ARG A 140 -33.48 22.93 8.88
C ARG A 140 -33.43 24.41 9.22
N PHE A 141 -33.13 24.72 10.48
CA PHE A 141 -32.88 26.07 10.95
C PHE A 141 -31.64 26.11 11.84
N ARG A 142 -31.09 27.31 12.03
CA ARG A 142 -30.03 27.58 13.00
C ARG A 142 -30.46 28.72 13.90
N THR A 143 -30.21 28.59 15.19
CA THR A 143 -30.39 29.67 16.15
C THR A 143 -29.03 30.23 16.54
N LEU A 144 -28.98 31.55 16.70
CA LEU A 144 -27.88 32.22 17.36
C LEU A 144 -28.35 32.55 18.78
N ASN A 145 -27.70 31.92 19.75
CA ASN A 145 -27.92 32.18 21.15
C ASN A 145 -26.86 33.17 21.62
N VAL A 146 -27.29 34.23 22.29
CA VAL A 146 -26.42 35.27 22.86
C VAL A 146 -26.70 35.30 24.35
N ILE A 147 -25.70 34.98 25.17
CA ILE A 147 -25.80 34.88 26.62
C ILE A 147 -24.79 35.83 27.25
N ASP A 148 -25.22 36.67 28.19
CA ASP A 148 -24.31 37.44 29.04
C ASP A 148 -23.75 36.52 30.14
N GLU A 149 -22.43 36.34 30.19
CA GLU A 149 -21.78 35.38 31.11
C GLU A 149 -21.96 35.76 32.58
N ARG A 150 -22.22 37.04 32.90
CA ARG A 150 -22.51 37.47 34.28
C ARG A 150 -23.93 37.14 34.72
N ALA A 151 -24.87 37.09 33.78
CA ALA A 151 -26.29 36.84 34.01
C ALA A 151 -26.65 35.34 33.99
N ARG A 152 -25.68 34.48 33.64
CA ARG A 152 -25.75 33.03 33.71
C ARG A 152 -25.73 32.53 35.15
#